data_AF-A0A259SRE7-F1
#
_entry.id   AF-A0A259SRE7-F1
#
_cell.length_a   1.000
_cell.length_b   1.000
_cell.length_c   1.000
_cell.angle_alpha   90.00
_cell.angle_beta   90.00
_cell.angle_gamma   90.00
#
_symmetry.space_group_name_H-M   'P 1'
#
loop_
_entity.id
_entity.type
_entity.pdbx_description
1 polymer ?
#
loop_
_entity_poly.entity_id
_entity_poly.type
_entity_poly.pdbx_seq_one_letter_code
_entity_poly.pdbx_strand_id
1 'polypeptide(L)'
;MSASMRIEVGGSPSGIRVAAEWLRHKVEDTGDSIDYTSGVNVNGVDRSWSGASADAFSDISMDMVSAARQITDIAGPFAETLHVFAGKVERIQAHFEGFLKYAKECGLRVEGTEVFAPEWPYPEVPQSRDDPRYPAWKTFTDQRREYGRIQNDVVDWHADH
;
A
#
# COMPACT_ATOMS: atom_id res chain seq x y z
N MET A 1 3.14 26.93 18.59
CA MET A 1 2.78 26.00 17.50
C MET A 1 1.56 25.25 17.97
N SER A 2 0.49 25.25 17.17
CA SER A 2 -0.70 24.44 17.44
C SER A 2 -0.31 22.97 17.29
N ALA A 3 -0.70 22.10 18.22
CA ALA A 3 -0.46 20.68 18.08
C ALA A 3 -1.32 20.13 16.93
N SER A 4 -0.74 19.29 16.08
CA SER A 4 -1.45 18.61 15.00
C SER A 4 -1.04 17.15 14.93
N MET A 5 -1.90 16.35 14.32
CA MET A 5 -1.60 14.97 13.94
C MET A 5 -1.83 14.80 12.44
N ARG A 6 -1.00 13.96 11.82
CA ARG A 6 -1.15 13.60 10.41
C ARG A 6 -1.86 12.26 10.30
N ILE A 7 -2.90 12.22 9.48
CA ILE A 7 -3.67 11.02 9.18
C ILE A 7 -3.39 10.69 7.71
N GLU A 8 -2.38 9.86 7.47
CA GLU A 8 -2.05 9.37 6.13
C GLU A 8 -1.49 7.95 6.16
N VAL A 9 -1.67 7.23 5.05
CA VAL A 9 -1.04 5.92 4.82
C VAL A 9 -0.18 6.00 3.58
N GLY A 10 1.08 5.64 3.74
CA GLY A 10 2.06 5.63 2.66
C GLY A 10 1.76 4.56 1.61
N GLY A 11 2.28 4.79 0.41
CA GLY A 11 2.15 3.87 -0.71
C GLY A 11 1.16 4.36 -1.77
N SER A 12 1.33 3.84 -2.98
CA SER A 12 0.49 4.16 -4.14
C SER A 12 -0.13 2.86 -4.65
N PRO A 13 -1.45 2.64 -4.44
CA PRO A 13 -2.13 1.47 -4.99
C PRO A 13 -1.97 1.35 -6.50
N SER A 14 -2.04 2.48 -7.22
CA SER A 14 -1.81 2.50 -8.67
C SER A 14 -0.38 2.08 -9.03
N GLY A 15 0.64 2.56 -8.29
CA GLY A 15 2.02 2.12 -8.48
C GLY A 15 2.22 0.62 -8.20
N ILE A 16 1.59 0.10 -7.16
CA ILE A 16 1.64 -1.34 -6.81
C ILE A 16 0.98 -2.17 -7.92
N ARG A 17 -0.18 -1.74 -8.44
CA ARG A 17 -0.83 -2.41 -9.57
C ARG A 17 0.00 -2.36 -10.84
N VAL A 18 0.65 -1.23 -11.14
CA VAL A 18 1.56 -1.11 -12.29
C VAL A 18 2.72 -2.11 -12.16
N ALA A 19 3.27 -2.26 -10.95
CA ALA A 19 4.29 -3.27 -10.69
C ALA A 19 3.77 -4.70 -10.86
N ALA A 20 2.54 -4.97 -10.39
CA ALA A 20 1.87 -6.27 -10.58
C ALA A 20 1.63 -6.60 -12.06
N GLU A 21 1.15 -5.64 -12.84
CA GLU A 21 0.93 -5.79 -14.28
C GLU A 21 2.24 -5.95 -15.05
N TRP A 22 3.30 -5.25 -14.64
CA TRP A 22 4.63 -5.45 -15.21
C TRP A 22 5.16 -6.85 -14.92
N LEU A 23 5.03 -7.33 -13.68
CA LEU A 23 5.42 -8.68 -13.28
C LEU A 23 4.65 -9.72 -14.10
N ARG A 24 3.33 -9.60 -14.14
CA ARG A 24 2.48 -10.52 -14.90
C ARG A 24 2.86 -10.53 -16.38
N HIS A 25 2.82 -9.39 -17.05
CA HIS A 25 2.99 -9.40 -18.51
C HIS A 25 4.45 -9.52 -18.96
N LYS A 26 5.39 -8.79 -18.35
CA LYS A 26 6.78 -8.77 -18.86
C LYS A 26 7.62 -9.95 -18.39
N VAL A 27 7.37 -10.44 -17.18
CA VAL A 27 8.13 -11.58 -16.67
C VAL A 27 7.58 -12.90 -17.22
N GLU A 28 6.25 -13.04 -17.35
CA GLU A 28 5.67 -14.21 -18.04
C GLU A 28 6.06 -14.24 -19.52
N ASP A 29 5.91 -13.13 -20.27
CA ASP A 29 6.28 -13.07 -21.70
C ASP A 29 7.77 -13.43 -21.92
N THR A 30 8.66 -12.99 -21.03
CA THR A 30 10.09 -13.29 -21.11
C THR A 30 10.37 -14.75 -20.78
N GLY A 31 9.71 -15.29 -19.75
CA GLY A 31 9.80 -16.71 -19.39
C GLY A 31 9.33 -17.62 -20.53
N ASP A 32 8.16 -17.32 -21.11
CA ASP A 32 7.60 -18.08 -22.22
C ASP A 32 8.47 -17.99 -23.48
N SER A 33 9.04 -16.81 -23.77
CA SER A 33 9.96 -16.64 -24.89
C SER A 33 11.25 -17.45 -24.74
N ILE A 34 11.78 -17.56 -23.52
CA ILE A 34 12.96 -18.39 -23.21
C ILE A 34 12.61 -19.87 -23.28
N ASP A 35 11.46 -20.31 -22.72
CA ASP A 35 11.00 -21.70 -22.83
C ASP A 35 10.81 -22.11 -24.30
N TYR A 36 10.16 -21.27 -25.10
CA TYR A 36 9.95 -21.52 -26.53
C TYR A 36 11.26 -21.57 -27.31
N THR A 37 12.14 -20.57 -27.16
CA THR A 37 13.38 -20.47 -27.95
C THR A 37 14.37 -21.58 -27.58
N SER A 38 14.56 -21.81 -26.28
CA SER A 38 15.45 -22.88 -25.80
C SER A 38 14.86 -24.26 -26.08
N GLY A 39 13.54 -24.44 -25.97
CA GLY A 39 12.86 -25.68 -26.35
C GLY A 39 12.95 -26.00 -27.85
N VAL A 40 12.81 -25.00 -28.73
CA VAL A 40 13.02 -25.17 -30.18
C VAL A 40 14.48 -25.52 -30.48
N ASN A 41 15.43 -24.89 -29.81
CA ASN A 41 16.86 -25.18 -29.99
C ASN A 41 17.21 -26.61 -29.55
N VAL A 42 16.76 -27.05 -28.37
CA VAL A 42 17.00 -28.41 -27.87
C VAL A 42 16.44 -29.46 -28.83
N ASN A 43 15.21 -29.27 -29.35
CA ASN A 43 14.59 -30.22 -30.27
C ASN A 43 15.17 -30.17 -31.71
N GLY A 44 15.88 -29.09 -32.06
CA GLY A 44 16.44 -28.85 -33.40
C GLY A 44 17.90 -29.30 -33.56
N VAL A 45 18.69 -29.24 -32.49
CA VAL A 45 20.14 -29.52 -32.50
C VAL A 45 20.44 -30.98 -32.87
N ASP A 46 19.68 -31.95 -32.34
CA ASP A 46 19.85 -33.39 -32.63
C ASP A 46 19.77 -33.77 -34.12
N ARG A 47 19.20 -32.89 -34.97
CA ARG A 47 19.03 -33.16 -36.41
C ARG A 47 20.19 -32.67 -37.27
N SER A 48 21.05 -31.80 -36.77
CA SER A 48 22.07 -31.13 -37.59
C SER A 48 23.44 -31.00 -36.92
N TRP A 49 23.53 -31.21 -35.60
CA TRP A 49 24.76 -31.08 -34.82
C TRP A 49 24.81 -32.12 -33.69
N SER A 50 25.88 -32.93 -33.64
CA SER A 50 26.02 -34.03 -32.68
C SER A 50 27.43 -34.09 -32.08
N GLY A 51 27.54 -34.78 -30.93
CA GLY A 51 28.77 -34.93 -30.15
C GLY A 51 28.76 -34.12 -28.86
N ALA A 52 29.82 -34.24 -28.04
CA ALA A 52 29.86 -33.71 -26.67
C ALA A 52 29.58 -32.20 -26.54
N SER A 53 29.81 -31.41 -27.58
CA SER A 53 29.48 -29.98 -27.59
C SER A 53 28.00 -29.69 -27.85
N ALA A 54 27.30 -30.55 -28.60
CA ALA A 54 25.85 -30.50 -28.77
C ALA A 54 25.12 -30.96 -27.49
N ASP A 55 25.67 -31.96 -26.80
CA ASP A 55 25.15 -32.44 -25.51
C ASP A 55 25.23 -31.34 -24.44
N ALA A 56 26.41 -30.70 -24.28
CA ALA A 56 26.58 -29.60 -23.33
C ALA A 56 25.71 -28.37 -23.65
N PHE A 57 25.48 -28.08 -24.92
CA PHE A 57 24.57 -27.00 -25.34
C PHE A 57 23.10 -27.33 -25.00
N SER A 58 22.71 -28.60 -25.15
CA SER A 58 21.38 -29.08 -24.83
C SER A 58 21.11 -29.04 -23.32
N ASP A 59 22.08 -29.44 -22.49
CA ASP A 59 22.00 -29.36 -21.03
C ASP A 59 21.81 -27.91 -20.55
N ILE A 60 22.64 -26.98 -21.04
CA ILE A 60 22.52 -25.54 -20.70
C ILE A 60 21.16 -24.98 -21.15
N SER A 61 20.67 -25.40 -22.32
CA SER A 61 19.37 -24.96 -22.82
C SER A 61 18.21 -25.51 -21.99
N MET A 62 18.30 -26.75 -21.47
CA MET A 62 17.31 -27.31 -20.54
C MET A 62 17.33 -26.61 -19.18
N ASP A 63 18.51 -26.26 -18.66
CA ASP A 63 18.63 -25.46 -17.43
C ASP A 63 17.98 -24.09 -17.60
N MET A 64 18.16 -23.46 -18.77
CA MET A 64 17.50 -22.19 -19.11
C MET A 64 15.97 -22.33 -19.20
N VAL A 65 15.46 -23.42 -19.79
CA VAL A 65 14.01 -23.72 -19.80
C VAL A 65 13.47 -23.91 -18.38
N SER A 66 14.17 -24.66 -17.53
CA SER A 66 13.77 -24.89 -16.15
C SER A 66 13.77 -23.58 -15.33
N ALA A 67 14.79 -22.75 -15.48
CA ALA A 67 14.87 -21.44 -14.83
C ALA A 67 13.74 -20.51 -15.30
N ALA A 68 13.44 -20.50 -16.61
CA ALA A 68 12.35 -19.70 -17.16
C ALA A 68 10.99 -20.12 -16.59
N ARG A 69 10.71 -21.43 -16.51
CA ARG A 69 9.47 -21.94 -15.90
C ARG A 69 9.33 -21.58 -14.43
N GLN A 70 10.40 -21.69 -13.65
CA GLN A 70 10.40 -21.27 -12.24
C GLN A 70 10.11 -19.79 -12.07
N ILE A 71 10.61 -18.95 -12.98
CA ILE A 71 10.32 -17.50 -13.00
C ILE A 71 8.83 -17.26 -13.29
N THR A 72 8.26 -17.93 -14.30
CA THR A 72 6.85 -17.82 -14.66
C THR A 72 5.94 -18.32 -13.52
N ASP A 73 6.29 -19.44 -12.88
CA ASP A 73 5.54 -20.04 -11.76
C ASP A 73 5.44 -19.11 -10.54
N ILE A 74 6.41 -18.21 -10.34
CA ILE A 74 6.44 -17.25 -9.23
C ILE A 74 5.81 -15.91 -9.62
N ALA A 75 6.02 -15.45 -10.86
CA ALA A 75 5.60 -14.13 -11.30
C ALA A 75 4.09 -13.92 -11.21
N GLY A 76 3.29 -14.88 -11.68
CA GLY A 76 1.82 -14.81 -11.64
C GLY A 76 1.27 -14.72 -10.20
N PRO A 77 1.58 -15.67 -9.29
CA PRO A 77 1.15 -15.62 -7.90
C PRO A 77 1.63 -14.38 -7.14
N PHE A 78 2.83 -13.90 -7.43
CA PHE A 78 3.36 -12.69 -6.80
C PHE A 78 2.65 -11.43 -7.30
N ALA A 79 2.35 -11.34 -8.60
CA ALA A 79 1.53 -10.27 -9.16
C ALA A 79 0.13 -10.23 -8.53
N GLU A 80 -0.51 -11.38 -8.34
CA GLU A 80 -1.81 -11.46 -7.65
C GLU A 80 -1.70 -10.98 -6.20
N THR A 81 -0.63 -11.37 -5.49
CA THR A 81 -0.36 -10.89 -4.12
C THR A 81 -0.23 -9.37 -4.07
N LEU A 82 0.46 -8.77 -5.05
CA LEU A 82 0.58 -7.31 -5.16
C LEU A 82 -0.77 -6.65 -5.47
N HIS A 83 -1.62 -7.25 -6.29
CA HIS A 83 -2.99 -6.74 -6.54
C HIS A 83 -3.84 -6.75 -5.28
N VAL A 84 -3.82 -7.85 -4.52
CA VAL A 84 -4.50 -7.96 -3.23
C VAL A 84 -3.97 -6.92 -2.24
N PHE A 85 -2.66 -6.73 -2.19
CA PHE A 85 -2.01 -5.73 -1.34
C PHE A 85 -2.40 -4.30 -1.73
N ALA A 86 -2.42 -3.97 -3.04
CA ALA A 86 -2.90 -2.68 -3.52
C ALA A 86 -4.33 -2.40 -3.06
N GLY A 87 -5.23 -3.39 -3.18
CA GLY A 87 -6.60 -3.29 -2.67
C GLY A 87 -6.68 -3.12 -1.15
N LYS A 88 -5.74 -3.71 -0.38
CA LYS A 88 -5.64 -3.47 1.07
C LYS A 88 -5.25 -2.02 1.35
N VAL A 89 -4.24 -1.49 0.66
CA VAL A 89 -3.81 -0.09 0.80
C VAL A 89 -4.95 0.88 0.49
N GLU A 90 -5.74 0.64 -0.57
CA GLU A 90 -6.90 1.50 -0.88
C GLU A 90 -7.96 1.51 0.22
N ARG A 91 -8.31 0.33 0.76
CA ARG A 91 -9.29 0.25 1.86
C ARG A 91 -8.82 1.01 3.08
N ILE A 92 -7.52 0.94 3.37
CA ILE A 92 -6.90 1.68 4.46
C ILE A 92 -6.96 3.19 4.19
N GLN A 93 -6.59 3.62 2.98
CA GLN A 93 -6.67 5.03 2.58
C GLN A 93 -8.11 5.56 2.71
N ALA A 94 -9.10 4.81 2.25
CA ALA A 94 -10.52 5.16 2.43
C ALA A 94 -10.94 5.24 3.91
N HIS A 95 -10.38 4.38 4.77
CA HIS A 95 -10.64 4.44 6.20
C HIS A 95 -10.07 5.72 6.83
N PHE A 96 -8.85 6.10 6.46
CA PHE A 96 -8.18 7.31 6.92
C PHE A 96 -8.87 8.59 6.41
N GLU A 97 -9.35 8.58 5.16
CA GLU A 97 -10.24 9.62 4.64
C GLU A 97 -11.53 9.73 5.47
N GLY A 98 -12.04 8.61 5.96
CA GLY A 98 -13.15 8.54 6.93
C GLY A 98 -12.85 9.30 8.22
N PHE A 99 -11.66 9.13 8.81
CA PHE A 99 -11.25 9.89 9.99
C PHE A 99 -11.14 11.39 9.71
N LEU A 100 -10.57 11.78 8.56
CA LEU A 100 -10.49 13.19 8.16
C LEU A 100 -11.87 13.82 7.98
N LYS A 101 -12.82 13.07 7.39
CA LYS A 101 -14.21 13.51 7.24
C LYS A 101 -14.88 13.64 8.60
N TYR A 102 -14.74 12.64 9.47
CA TYR A 102 -15.31 12.66 10.82
C TYR A 102 -14.77 13.83 11.66
N ALA A 103 -13.46 14.09 11.59
CA ALA A 103 -12.83 15.24 12.25
C ALA A 103 -13.50 16.57 11.82
N LYS A 104 -13.76 16.76 10.52
CA LYS A 104 -14.47 17.95 10.01
C LYS A 104 -15.91 18.03 10.53
N GLU A 105 -16.62 16.91 10.57
CA GLU A 105 -17.99 16.84 11.09
C GLU A 105 -18.06 17.17 12.59
N CYS A 106 -17.02 16.83 13.36
CA CYS A 106 -16.86 17.25 14.76
C CYS A 106 -16.41 18.70 14.94
N GLY A 107 -16.20 19.45 13.84
CA GLY A 107 -15.77 20.85 13.86
C GLY A 107 -14.28 21.06 14.14
N LEU A 108 -13.44 20.02 13.98
CA LEU A 108 -11.99 20.17 14.02
C LEU A 108 -11.49 20.82 12.73
N ARG A 109 -10.38 21.57 12.84
CA ARG A 109 -9.69 22.12 11.68
C ARG A 109 -8.89 21.00 11.00
N VAL A 110 -9.12 20.81 9.70
CA VAL A 110 -8.45 19.81 8.88
C VAL A 110 -7.89 20.47 7.62
N GLU A 111 -6.58 20.37 7.40
CA GLU A 111 -5.88 20.89 6.22
C GLU A 111 -5.12 19.75 5.54
N GLY A 112 -5.59 19.34 4.36
CA GLY A 112 -5.07 18.13 3.71
C GLY A 112 -5.24 16.90 4.59
N THR A 113 -4.12 16.30 5.00
CA THR A 113 -4.05 15.13 5.90
C THR A 113 -3.79 15.51 7.36
N GLU A 114 -3.66 16.80 7.68
CA GLU A 114 -3.38 17.27 9.05
C GLU A 114 -4.67 17.68 9.77
N VAL A 115 -4.85 17.14 10.98
CA VAL A 115 -5.91 17.52 11.91
C VAL A 115 -5.28 18.29 13.06
N PHE A 116 -5.79 19.48 13.36
CA PHE A 116 -5.25 20.33 14.41
C PHE A 116 -6.04 20.16 15.70
N ALA A 117 -5.30 20.11 16.82
CA ALA A 117 -5.90 20.12 18.14
C ALA A 117 -6.70 21.42 18.35
N PRO A 118 -7.90 21.35 18.94
CA PRO A 118 -8.66 22.55 19.24
C PRO A 118 -7.91 23.37 20.30
N GLU A 119 -8.01 24.70 20.19
CA GLU A 119 -7.38 25.63 21.13
C GLU A 119 -8.47 26.43 21.85
N TRP A 120 -8.30 26.60 23.17
CA TRP A 120 -9.16 27.48 23.95
C TRP A 120 -8.64 28.91 23.83
N PRO A 121 -9.42 29.84 23.24
CA PRO A 121 -8.90 31.18 22.91
C PRO A 121 -8.87 32.14 24.11
N TYR A 122 -9.41 31.73 25.28
CA TYR A 122 -9.48 32.54 26.47
C TYR A 122 -8.44 32.08 27.52
N PRO A 123 -7.91 33.00 28.35
CA PRO A 123 -6.93 32.64 29.37
C PRO A 123 -7.53 31.83 30.52
N GLU A 124 -8.84 31.97 30.76
CA GLU A 124 -9.54 31.35 31.89
C GLU A 124 -10.55 30.31 31.41
N VAL A 125 -10.64 29.22 32.15
CA VAL A 125 -11.70 28.22 31.97
C VAL A 125 -12.94 28.63 32.78
N PRO A 126 -14.15 28.52 32.22
CA PRO A 126 -15.38 28.81 32.95
C PRO A 126 -15.51 27.96 34.22
N GLN A 127 -15.81 28.61 35.36
CA GLN A 127 -15.94 27.95 36.66
C GLN A 127 -17.36 27.48 36.97
N SER A 128 -18.37 27.93 36.20
CA SER A 128 -19.77 27.53 36.35
C SER A 128 -20.49 27.46 35.00
N ARG A 129 -21.67 26.86 35.00
CA ARG A 129 -22.58 26.81 33.84
C ARG A 129 -23.21 28.16 33.50
N ASP A 130 -23.22 29.08 34.47
CA ASP A 130 -23.80 30.42 34.31
C ASP A 130 -22.84 31.40 33.65
N ASP A 131 -21.55 31.03 33.48
CA ASP A 131 -20.58 31.82 32.74
C ASP A 131 -21.00 31.88 31.25
N PRO A 132 -21.11 33.08 30.64
CA PRO A 132 -21.44 33.22 29.22
C PRO A 132 -20.52 32.46 28.26
N ARG A 133 -19.29 32.13 28.69
CA ARG A 133 -18.29 31.37 27.92
C ARG A 133 -18.48 29.85 28.03
N TYR A 134 -19.31 29.37 28.96
CA TYR A 134 -19.52 27.93 29.20
C TYR A 134 -19.93 27.14 27.94
N PRO A 135 -20.84 27.63 27.06
CA PRO A 135 -21.18 26.91 25.83
C PRO A 135 -19.96 26.73 24.90
N ALA A 136 -19.14 27.76 24.72
CA ALA A 136 -17.93 27.67 23.92
C ALA A 136 -16.90 26.72 24.56
N TRP A 137 -16.76 26.76 25.88
CA TRP A 137 -15.90 25.83 26.63
C TRP A 137 -16.36 24.38 26.45
N LYS A 138 -17.67 24.13 26.50
CA LYS A 138 -18.22 22.80 26.26
C LYS A 138 -17.87 22.29 24.86
N THR A 139 -18.08 23.11 23.82
CA THR A 139 -17.69 22.76 22.44
C THR A 139 -16.20 22.44 22.35
N PHE A 140 -15.34 23.27 22.96
CA PHE A 140 -13.90 23.01 23.02
C PHE A 140 -13.57 21.66 23.69
N THR A 141 -14.20 21.34 24.83
CA THR A 141 -13.96 20.07 25.53
C THR A 141 -14.45 18.87 24.73
N ASP A 142 -15.59 18.99 24.04
CA ASP A 142 -16.14 17.94 23.18
C ASP A 142 -15.19 17.70 21.98
N GLN A 143 -14.74 18.77 21.32
CA GLN A 143 -13.76 18.69 20.24
C GLN A 143 -12.42 18.08 20.70
N ARG A 144 -11.94 18.45 21.89
CA ARG A 144 -10.68 17.91 22.44
C ARG A 144 -10.80 16.41 22.71
N ARG A 145 -11.96 15.95 23.16
CA ARG A 145 -12.25 14.54 23.36
C ARG A 145 -12.25 13.79 22.02
N GLU A 146 -12.93 14.30 21.01
CA GLU A 146 -12.97 13.65 19.69
C GLU A 146 -11.60 13.65 19.01
N TYR A 147 -10.81 14.73 19.16
CA TYR A 147 -9.42 14.75 18.70
C TYR A 147 -8.60 13.61 19.33
N GLY A 148 -8.67 13.46 20.66
CA GLY A 148 -7.96 12.39 21.37
C GLY A 148 -8.42 10.99 20.98
N ARG A 149 -9.72 10.81 20.70
CA ARG A 149 -10.26 9.55 20.21
C ARG A 149 -9.71 9.19 18.84
N ILE A 150 -9.79 10.11 17.88
CA ILE A 150 -9.26 9.90 16.52
C ILE A 150 -7.76 9.63 16.58
N GLN A 151 -7.02 10.35 17.44
CA GLN A 151 -5.59 10.13 17.64
C GLN A 151 -5.31 8.70 18.11
N ASN A 152 -6.05 8.20 19.10
CA ASN A 152 -5.89 6.83 19.58
C ASN A 152 -6.27 5.81 18.51
N ASP A 153 -7.39 6.01 17.80
CA ASP A 153 -7.83 5.10 16.73
C ASP A 153 -6.77 4.98 15.62
N VAL A 154 -6.09 6.09 15.27
CA VAL A 154 -4.99 6.09 14.29
C VAL A 154 -3.73 5.41 14.84
N VAL A 155 -3.37 5.66 16.11
CA VAL A 155 -2.20 5.04 16.76
C VAL A 155 -2.39 3.53 16.91
N ASP A 156 -3.54 3.10 17.41
CA ASP A 156 -3.87 1.68 17.60
C ASP A 156 -3.85 0.95 16.26
N TRP A 157 -4.36 1.59 15.20
CA TRP A 157 -4.28 1.05 13.85
C TRP A 157 -2.82 0.79 13.39
N HIS A 158 -1.91 1.73 13.66
CA HIS A 158 -0.48 1.59 13.34
C HIS A 158 0.27 0.62 14.27
N ALA A 159 -0.26 0.32 15.45
CA ALA A 159 0.35 -0.62 16.39
C ALA A 159 0.00 -2.08 16.06
N ASP A 160 -1.18 -2.32 15.49
CA ASP A 160 -1.70 -3.65 15.16
C ASP A 160 -1.30 -4.18 13.76
N HIS A 161 -0.60 -3.38 12.93
CA HIS A 161 -0.28 -3.68 11.53
C HIS A 161 1.17 -3.32 11.15
#